data_AF-A0A531LFN1-F1
#
_entry.id   AF-A0A531LFN1-F1
#
_cell.length_a   1.000
_cell.length_b   1.000
_cell.length_c   1.000
_cell.angle_alpha   90.00
_cell.angle_beta   90.00
_cell.angle_gamma   90.00
#
_symmetry.space_group_name_H-M   'P 1'
#
loop_
_entity.id
_entity.type
_entity.pdbx_description
1 polymer ?
#
loop_
_entity_poly.entity_id
_entity_poly.type
_entity_poly.pdbx_seq_one_letter_code
_entity_poly.pdbx_strand_id
1 'polypeptide(L)' 'MTFRTLLTITGPNQGEGDLKLAASLCEQIDAHLSVLVLELAAPPSGGEYAVVLSPAWLEER' A
#
# COMPACT_ATOMS: atom_id res chain seq x y z
N MET A 1 -16.64 -4.77 22.81
CA MET A 1 -16.71 -4.24 21.43
C MET A 1 -15.34 -4.41 20.81
N THR A 2 -15.18 -5.36 19.89
CA THR A 2 -13.89 -5.57 19.21
C THR A 2 -13.92 -4.76 17.93
N PHE A 3 -13.12 -3.70 17.84
CA PHE A 3 -13.01 -2.95 16.60
C PHE A 3 -12.25 -3.80 15.58
N ARG A 4 -12.89 -4.10 14.44
CA ARG A 4 -12.24 -4.73 13.28
C ARG A 4 -11.84 -3.64 12.31
N THR A 5 -10.60 -3.69 11.85
CA THR A 5 -10.05 -2.72 10.92
C THR A 5 -9.25 -3.44 9.84
N LEU A 6 -9.45 -3.02 8.59
CA LEU A 6 -8.63 -3.43 7.47
C LEU A 6 -7.80 -2.23 7.03
N LEU A 7 -6.47 -2.39 7.00
CA LEU A 7 -5.56 -1.42 6.42
C LEU A 7 -5.27 -1.82 4.98
N THR A 8 -5.49 -0.89 4.06
CA THR A 8 -5.04 -1.00 2.67
C THR A 8 -4.03 0.11 2.37
N ILE A 9 -2.95 -0.24 1.67
CA ILE A 9 -1.89 0.68 1.28
C ILE A 9 -1.90 0.77 -0.24
N THR A 10 -1.95 1.98 -0.78
CA THR A 10 -1.98 2.20 -2.24
C THR A 10 -1.13 3.40 -2.65
N GLY A 11 -0.75 3.43 -3.93
CA GLY A 11 -0.18 4.60 -4.57
C GLY A 11 -1.26 5.56 -5.10
N PRO A 12 -0.90 6.83 -5.41
CA PRO A 12 -1.86 7.83 -5.87
C PRO A 12 -2.51 7.51 -7.22
N ASN A 13 -1.88 6.66 -8.04
CA ASN A 13 -2.34 6.30 -9.38
C ASN A 13 -2.58 4.77 -9.54
N GLN A 14 -2.72 4.04 -8.44
CA GLN A 14 -2.89 2.58 -8.45
C GLN A 14 -4.00 2.16 -7.46
N GLY A 15 -4.46 0.91 -7.55
CA GLY A 15 -5.22 0.25 -6.48
C GLY A 15 -6.72 0.55 -6.41
N GLU A 16 -7.37 1.11 -7.43
CA GLU A 16 -8.83 1.35 -7.41
C GLU A 16 -9.63 0.05 -7.23
N GLY A 17 -9.25 -1.02 -7.95
CA GLY A 17 -9.88 -2.34 -7.82
C GLY A 17 -9.71 -2.92 -6.42
N ASP A 18 -8.51 -2.83 -5.87
CA ASP A 18 -8.18 -3.32 -4.53
C ASP A 18 -8.89 -2.52 -3.43
N LEU A 19 -9.05 -1.20 -3.62
CA LEU A 19 -9.84 -0.35 -2.72
C LEU A 19 -11.31 -0.75 -2.71
N LYS A 20 -11.89 -1.04 -3.89
CA LYS A 20 -13.28 -1.54 -3.98
C LYS A 20 -13.43 -2.89 -3.30
N LEU A 21 -12.49 -3.81 -3.52
CA LEU A 21 -12.48 -5.12 -2.87
C LEU A 21 -12.40 -4.97 -1.34
N ALA A 22 -11.47 -4.15 -0.86
CA ALA A 22 -11.26 -3.89 0.57
C ALA A 22 -12.50 -3.28 1.23
N ALA A 23 -13.17 -2.35 0.54
CA ALA A 23 -14.44 -1.77 1.00
C ALA A 23 -15.55 -2.83 1.09
N SER A 24 -15.74 -3.63 0.03
CA SER A 24 -16.74 -4.71 0.03
C SER A 24 -16.47 -5.78 1.09
N LEU A 25 -15.20 -6.04 1.42
CA LEU A 25 -14.85 -6.94 2.51
C LEU A 25 -15.24 -6.35 3.86
N CYS A 26 -14.94 -5.07 4.09
CA CYS A 26 -15.29 -4.36 5.33
C CYS A 26 -16.81 -4.33 5.57
N GLU A 27 -17.60 -4.13 4.50
CA GLU A 27 -19.07 -4.22 4.56
C GLU A 27 -19.56 -5.60 5.01
N GLN A 28 -18.94 -6.67 4.51
CA GLN A 28 -19.34 -8.04 4.86
C GLN A 28 -19.04 -8.42 6.31
N ILE A 29 -18.02 -7.82 6.92
CA ILE A 29 -17.53 -8.21 8.26
C ILE A 29 -17.76 -7.14 9.34
N ASP A 30 -18.46 -6.06 9.02
CA ASP A 30 -18.68 -4.88 9.88
C ASP A 30 -17.34 -4.33 10.42
N ALA A 31 -16.43 -3.99 9.51
CA ALA A 31 -15.11 -3.45 9.81
C ALA A 31 -14.92 -2.03 9.30
N HIS A 32 -13.95 -1.33 9.90
CA HIS A 32 -13.51 -0.02 9.45
C HIS A 32 -12.43 -0.18 8.37
N LEU A 33 -12.57 0.53 7.26
CA LEU A 33 -11.52 0.62 6.25
C LEU A 33 -10.58 1.79 6.60
N SER A 34 -9.28 1.51 6.72
CA SER A 34 -8.22 2.53 6.81
C SER A 34 -7.38 2.48 5.55
N VAL A 35 -7.20 3.64 4.90
CA VAL A 35 -6.44 3.76 3.65
C VAL A 35 -5.20 4.60 3.89
N LEU A 36 -4.03 4.04 3.61
CA LEU A 36 -2.77 4.77 3.53
C LEU A 36 -2.39 4.97 2.07
N VAL A 37 -2.45 6.21 1.59
CA VAL A 37 -1.93 6.56 0.27
C VAL A 37 -0.48 7.02 0.43
N LEU A 38 0.45 6.30 -0.18
CA LEU A 38 1.88 6.57 -0.08
C LEU A 38 2.52 6.55 -1.47
N GLU A 39 3.27 7.60 -1.79
CA GLU A 39 4.18 7.63 -2.92
C GLU A 39 5.59 7.87 -2.40
N LEU A 40 6.53 7.00 -2.80
CA LEU A 40 7.93 7.16 -2.49
C LEU A 40 8.62 7.79 -3.69
N ALA A 41 9.26 8.95 -3.48
CA ALA A 41 10.10 9.55 -4.48
C ALA A 41 11.24 8.59 -4.85
N ALA A 42 11.60 8.55 -6.13
CA ALA A 42 12.79 7.82 -6.57
C ALA A 42 14.02 8.35 -5.80
N PRO A 43 14.94 7.48 -5.36
CA PRO A 43 16.15 7.93 -4.70
C PRO A 43 16.94 8.88 -5.64
N PRO A 44 17.59 9.93 -5.09
CA PRO A 44 18.39 10.83 -5.91
C PRO A 44 19.50 10.05 -6.63
N SER A 45 19.71 10.35 -7.90
CA SER A 45 20.76 9.73 -8.70
C SER A 45 22.13 10.04 -8.07
N GLY A 46 22.83 9.00 -7.58
CA GLY A 46 24.19 9.11 -7.04
C GLY A 46 24.33 9.19 -5.52
N GLY A 47 23.26 9.04 -4.73
CA GLY A 47 23.35 8.94 -3.27
C GLY A 47 23.53 7.49 -2.77
N GLU A 48 24.21 7.28 -1.64
CA GLU A 48 24.38 5.95 -1.01
C GLU A 48 23.04 5.25 -0.66
N TYR A 49 21.93 5.99 -0.64
CA TYR A 49 20.57 5.44 -0.53
C TYR A 49 20.17 4.51 -1.69
N ALA A 50 20.85 4.59 -2.84
CA ALA A 50 20.63 3.68 -3.97
C ALA A 50 21.27 2.29 -3.77
N VAL A 51 22.13 2.12 -2.76
CA VAL A 51 22.98 0.92 -2.61
C VAL A 51 22.29 -0.20 -1.82
N VAL A 52 21.18 0.08 -1.12
CA VAL A 52 20.48 -0.93 -0.30
C VAL A 52 19.02 -1.07 -0.73
N LEU A 53 18.80 -1.43 -1.99
CA LEU A 53 17.53 -2.05 -2.39
C LEU A 53 17.70 -3.56 -2.27
N SER A 54 16.81 -4.22 -1.54
CA SER A 54 16.77 -5.69 -1.48
C SER A 54 16.63 -6.24 -2.90
N PRO A 55 17.39 -7.28 -3.29
CA PRO A 55 17.28 -7.90 -4.62
C PRO A 55 15.85 -8.30 -4.98
N ALA A 56 15.06 -8.72 -3.99
CA ALA A 56 13.66 -9.10 -4.17
C ALA A 56 12.76 -7.94 -4.65
N TRP A 57 13.12 -6.68 -4.34
CA TRP A 57 12.35 -5.51 -4.76
C TRP A 57 12.63 -5.13 -6.23
N LEU A 58 13.79 -5.51 -6.74
CA LEU A 58 14.18 -5.29 -8.14
C LEU A 58 13.45 -6.23 -9.10
N GLU A 59 13.02 -7.41 -8.65
CA GLU A 59 12.33 -8.42 -9.46
C GLU A 59 10.82 -8.14 -9.64
N GLU A 60 10.22 -7.30 -8.78
CA GLU A 60 8.77 -7.04 -8.76
C GLU A 60 8.34 -5.89 -9.70
N ARG A 61 9.28 -5.27 -10.44
CA ARG A 61 9.02 -4.15 -11.38
C ARG A 61 8.93 -4.60 -12.83
#